data_AF-A0A110B431-F1
#
_entry.id   AF-A0A110B431-F1
#
_cell.length_a   1.000
_cell.length_b   1.000
_cell.length_c   1.000
_cell.angle_alpha   90.00
_cell.angle_beta   90.00
_cell.angle_gamma   90.00
#
_symmetry.space_group_name_H-M   'P 1'
#
loop_
_entity.id
_entity.type
_entity.pdbx_description
1 polymer ?
#
loop_
_entity_poly.entity_id
_entity_poly.type
_entity_poly.pdbx_seq_one_letter_code
_entity_poly.pdbx_strand_id
1 'polypeptide(L)'
;MPRYRRFKTGAYIKLFSVCCLLLMFSCKAKKQLVVKKAVAIDTVAKTVSIKTLKLNAIKASQTTFNTFSGKARAKLNINGDSNDVTLNIRIKSDQKIWISITAIAGIEVARALITPDSILLINRLQNVYVKKPFSYINKFAGSQATYKTLESLIIGNAIPELVSENSDVREENGGTVLSGNFSDFVFKVIFGPDLRPNQTNLSNQGAGQTLQVANSAFIQAGNKVIPSEIDLSSMVKDKKYWLICITLKMTLISRLIFRSAFRRGTGLQSKLTEMYIIQQAI
;
A
#
# COMPACT_ATOMS: atom_id res chain seq x y z
N MET A 1 38.40 33.29 67.97
CA MET A 1 38.91 32.50 66.81
C MET A 1 38.49 31.04 66.98
N PRO A 2 37.66 30.45 66.09
CA PRO A 2 37.46 29.01 66.04
C PRO A 2 38.35 28.35 64.97
N ARG A 3 39.03 27.26 65.34
CA ARG A 3 39.91 26.45 64.47
C ARG A 3 39.10 25.54 63.55
N TYR A 4 39.39 25.58 62.24
CA TYR A 4 38.82 24.71 61.21
C TYR A 4 39.46 23.30 61.28
N ARG A 5 38.65 22.25 61.45
CA ARG A 5 39.10 20.84 61.40
C ARG A 5 39.15 20.35 59.95
N ARG A 6 40.33 19.88 59.52
CA ARG A 6 40.58 19.25 58.20
C ARG A 6 39.76 17.96 58.04
N PHE A 7 38.96 17.90 56.97
CA PHE A 7 38.29 16.68 56.49
C PHE A 7 39.32 15.71 55.86
N LYS A 8 39.27 14.43 56.26
CA LYS A 8 40.16 13.37 55.73
C LYS A 8 39.62 12.87 54.38
N THR A 9 40.31 13.19 53.28
CA THR A 9 39.94 12.86 51.88
C THR A 9 40.40 11.47 51.40
N GLY A 10 41.06 10.67 52.24
CA GLY A 10 41.67 9.39 51.83
C GLY A 10 40.76 8.15 51.82
N ALA A 11 39.57 8.20 52.42
CA ALA A 11 38.69 7.02 52.53
C ALA A 11 37.79 6.81 51.30
N TYR A 12 37.41 7.89 50.62
CA TYR A 12 36.44 7.85 49.53
C TYR A 12 37.02 7.33 48.20
N ILE A 13 38.33 7.51 47.98
CA ILE A 13 39.03 7.04 46.77
C ILE A 13 39.16 5.51 46.77
N LYS A 14 39.33 4.88 47.94
CA LYS A 14 39.38 3.42 48.05
C LYS A 14 38.01 2.77 47.88
N LEU A 15 36.94 3.44 48.32
CA LEU A 15 35.56 2.93 48.18
C LEU A 15 35.05 3.02 46.73
N PHE A 16 35.48 4.04 45.97
CA PHE A 16 35.11 4.19 44.56
C PHE A 16 35.82 3.17 43.64
N SER A 17 37.06 2.80 43.96
CA SER A 17 37.85 1.82 43.18
C SER A 17 37.32 0.37 43.33
N VAL A 18 36.74 0.02 44.49
CA VAL A 18 36.11 -1.29 44.72
C VAL A 18 34.74 -1.41 44.02
N CYS A 19 34.00 -0.31 43.89
CA CYS A 19 32.70 -0.29 43.19
C CYS A 19 32.85 -0.44 41.67
N CYS A 20 33.93 0.11 41.09
CA CYS A 20 34.19 0.03 39.65
C CYS A 20 34.58 -1.39 39.17
N LEU A 21 35.17 -2.22 40.05
CA LEU A 21 35.56 -3.59 39.71
C LEU A 21 34.38 -4.57 39.64
N LEU A 22 33.20 -4.21 40.17
CA LEU A 22 32.01 -5.07 40.21
C LEU A 22 31.11 -4.96 38.96
N LEU A 23 31.45 -4.08 38.00
CA LEU A 23 30.61 -3.83 36.81
C LEU A 23 31.03 -4.61 35.55
N MET A 24 32.03 -5.50 35.63
CA MET A 24 32.59 -6.20 34.45
C MET A 24 32.11 -7.65 34.23
N PHE A 25 31.10 -8.15 34.97
CA PHE A 25 30.61 -9.54 34.87
C PHE A 25 29.18 -9.72 34.32
N SER A 26 28.77 -8.91 33.33
CA SER A 26 27.52 -9.15 32.58
C SER A 26 27.76 -9.47 31.10
N CYS A 27 28.53 -10.53 30.84
CA CYS A 27 28.47 -11.26 29.58
C CYS A 27 27.55 -12.49 29.75
N LYS A 28 26.27 -12.36 29.39
CA LYS A 28 25.40 -13.52 29.20
C LYS A 28 25.86 -14.29 27.96
N ALA A 29 26.56 -15.41 28.15
CA ALA A 29 26.79 -16.39 27.10
C ALA A 29 25.45 -17.02 26.68
N LYS A 30 25.10 -16.94 25.38
CA LYS A 30 23.98 -17.68 24.80
C LYS A 30 24.30 -19.17 24.86
N LYS A 31 23.49 -19.94 25.59
CA LYS A 31 23.55 -21.41 25.59
C LYS A 31 23.28 -21.94 24.18
N GLN A 32 24.26 -22.62 23.62
CA GLN A 32 24.14 -23.39 22.39
C GLN A 32 23.33 -24.65 22.68
N LEU A 33 22.18 -24.78 22.02
CA LEU A 33 21.34 -25.97 22.10
C LEU A 33 22.03 -27.12 21.38
N VAL A 34 22.14 -28.23 22.10
CA VAL A 34 22.62 -29.54 21.65
C VAL A 34 21.78 -30.00 20.46
N VAL A 35 22.39 -30.10 19.27
CA VAL A 35 21.83 -30.87 18.16
C VAL A 35 22.24 -32.33 18.35
N LYS A 36 21.32 -33.12 18.87
CA LYS A 36 21.36 -34.58 18.76
C LYS A 36 20.86 -34.94 17.34
N LYS A 37 21.77 -35.50 16.54
CA LYS A 37 21.64 -36.28 15.29
C LYS A 37 20.23 -36.54 14.72
N ALA A 38 20.02 -36.20 13.46
CA ALA A 38 19.16 -36.91 12.50
C ALA A 38 19.82 -36.77 11.11
N VAL A 39 20.57 -37.77 10.64
CA VAL A 39 20.09 -38.86 9.75
C VAL A 39 19.39 -38.28 8.51
N ALA A 40 20.12 -38.34 7.40
CA ALA A 40 19.66 -38.01 6.07
C ALA A 40 18.62 -39.04 5.61
N ILE A 41 17.34 -38.64 5.53
CA ILE A 41 16.28 -39.36 4.82
C ILE A 41 15.30 -38.30 4.25
N ASP A 42 15.11 -38.38 2.93
CA ASP A 42 14.01 -37.85 2.10
C ASP A 42 13.93 -36.36 1.70
N THR A 43 14.74 -36.00 0.70
CA THR A 43 14.70 -34.75 -0.07
C THR A 43 13.51 -34.63 -1.03
N VAL A 44 12.58 -35.59 -1.08
CA VAL A 44 11.51 -35.62 -2.12
C VAL A 44 10.11 -35.30 -1.58
N ALA A 45 9.88 -35.37 -0.25
CA ALA A 45 8.58 -35.04 0.37
C ALA A 45 8.52 -33.66 1.06
N LYS A 46 9.65 -32.93 1.14
CA LYS A 46 9.78 -31.62 1.84
C LYS A 46 9.43 -30.41 0.97
N THR A 47 8.98 -30.66 -0.26
CA THR A 47 8.60 -29.65 -1.27
C THR A 47 7.08 -29.48 -1.34
N VAL A 48 6.34 -29.76 -0.27
CA VAL A 48 5.19 -28.91 0.09
C VAL A 48 5.81 -27.58 0.51
N SER A 49 6.09 -26.79 -0.51
CA SER A 49 7.39 -26.12 -0.67
C SER A 49 7.57 -24.91 0.24
N ILE A 50 8.80 -24.62 0.67
CA ILE A 50 9.17 -23.35 1.33
C ILE A 50 8.58 -22.15 0.57
N LYS A 51 8.52 -22.25 -0.76
CA LYS A 51 7.82 -21.33 -1.66
C LYS A 51 6.33 -21.19 -1.32
N THR A 52 5.57 -22.28 -1.24
CA THR A 52 4.15 -22.27 -0.84
C THR A 52 3.95 -21.63 0.55
N LEU A 53 4.80 -21.96 1.53
CA LEU A 53 4.75 -21.33 2.86
C LEU A 53 4.99 -19.82 2.78
N LYS A 54 5.96 -19.38 1.97
CA LYS A 54 6.25 -17.96 1.78
C LYS A 54 5.12 -17.23 1.08
N LEU A 55 4.54 -17.81 0.04
CA LEU A 55 3.38 -17.24 -0.66
C LEU A 55 2.17 -17.11 0.28
N ASN A 56 1.91 -18.10 1.13
CA ASN A 56 0.85 -18.03 2.14
C ASN A 56 1.13 -16.96 3.20
N ALA A 57 2.38 -16.82 3.64
CA ALA A 57 2.78 -15.77 4.57
C ALA A 57 2.60 -14.36 3.96
N ILE A 58 2.94 -14.19 2.67
CA ILE A 58 2.67 -12.96 1.93
C ILE A 58 1.17 -12.70 1.84
N LYS A 59 0.34 -13.70 1.50
CA LYS A 59 -1.12 -13.53 1.44
C LYS A 59 -1.69 -13.12 2.82
N ALA A 60 -1.17 -13.70 3.90
CA ALA A 60 -1.61 -13.41 5.26
C ALA A 60 -1.17 -12.03 5.80
N SER A 61 -0.08 -11.45 5.28
CA SER A 61 0.39 -10.12 5.68
C SER A 61 -0.41 -8.97 5.03
N GLN A 62 -1.20 -9.26 3.98
CA GLN A 62 -1.97 -8.26 3.26
C GLN A 62 -3.09 -7.67 4.12
N THR A 63 -3.44 -6.42 3.86
CA THR A 63 -4.48 -5.70 4.61
C THR A 63 -5.87 -6.17 4.17
N THR A 64 -6.59 -6.84 5.06
CA THR A 64 -8.01 -7.22 4.87
C THR A 64 -8.93 -6.14 5.42
N PHE A 65 -10.07 -5.85 4.79
CA PHE A 65 -11.05 -4.86 5.27
C PHE A 65 -12.43 -5.06 4.62
N ASN A 66 -13.49 -4.65 5.30
CA ASN A 66 -14.83 -4.58 4.68
C ASN A 66 -15.06 -3.21 4.04
N THR A 67 -14.62 -2.16 4.73
CA THR A 67 -14.70 -0.77 4.30
C THR A 67 -13.43 -0.02 4.65
N PHE A 68 -13.04 0.90 3.78
CA PHE A 68 -11.90 1.80 3.98
C PHE A 68 -12.37 3.25 3.75
N SER A 69 -11.80 4.18 4.49
CA SER A 69 -11.98 5.62 4.28
C SER A 69 -10.66 6.32 4.56
N GLY A 70 -10.18 7.10 3.61
CA GLY A 70 -8.91 7.79 3.69
C GLY A 70 -8.95 9.14 2.99
N LYS A 71 -8.10 10.05 3.42
CA LYS A 71 -7.87 11.33 2.75
C LYS A 71 -6.45 11.33 2.19
N ALA A 72 -6.30 11.68 0.93
CA ALA A 72 -4.99 11.78 0.29
C ALA A 72 -4.74 13.20 -0.19
N ARG A 73 -3.51 13.66 -0.13
CA ARG A 73 -3.04 14.76 -0.98
C ARG A 73 -2.32 14.12 -2.16
N ALA A 74 -2.63 14.59 -3.37
CA ALA A 74 -2.02 14.08 -4.58
C ALA A 74 -1.58 15.24 -5.45
N LYS A 75 -0.39 15.13 -6.04
CA LYS A 75 0.06 16.03 -7.10
C LYS A 75 -0.16 15.33 -8.44
N LEU A 76 -1.24 15.69 -9.13
CA LEU A 76 -1.57 15.11 -10.42
C LEU A 76 -0.76 15.82 -11.50
N ASN A 77 0.10 15.08 -12.21
CA ASN A 77 0.79 15.59 -13.40
C ASN A 77 0.32 14.82 -14.63
N ILE A 78 -0.56 15.45 -15.41
CA ILE A 78 -1.10 14.89 -16.63
C ILE A 78 -0.74 15.82 -17.77
N ASN A 79 0.01 15.32 -18.76
CA ASN A 79 0.46 16.09 -19.93
C ASN A 79 1.23 17.39 -19.61
N GLY A 80 1.92 17.47 -18.46
CA GLY A 80 2.69 18.65 -18.04
C GLY A 80 1.92 19.57 -17.08
N ASP A 81 0.60 19.44 -16.98
CA ASP A 81 -0.20 20.21 -16.03
C ASP A 81 -0.14 19.58 -14.64
N SER A 82 0.48 20.30 -13.70
CA SER A 82 0.62 19.90 -12.31
C SER A 82 -0.46 20.54 -11.45
N ASN A 83 -1.32 19.73 -10.84
CA ASN A 83 -2.39 20.20 -9.96
C ASN A 83 -2.32 19.52 -8.59
N ASP A 84 -2.28 20.33 -7.53
CA ASP A 84 -2.43 19.84 -6.17
C ASP A 84 -3.92 19.62 -5.85
N VAL A 85 -4.26 18.39 -5.53
CA VAL A 85 -5.64 18.01 -5.20
C VAL A 85 -5.69 17.24 -3.90
N THR A 86 -6.87 17.24 -3.30
CA THR A 86 -7.20 16.39 -2.15
C THR A 86 -8.20 15.33 -2.61
N LEU A 87 -7.85 14.06 -2.38
CA LEU A 87 -8.68 12.90 -2.65
C LEU A 87 -9.35 12.45 -1.36
N ASN A 88 -10.68 12.33 -1.36
CA ASN A 88 -11.42 11.65 -0.29
C ASN A 88 -11.84 10.28 -0.84
N ILE A 89 -11.17 9.23 -0.38
CA ILE A 89 -11.29 7.87 -0.90
C ILE A 89 -12.12 7.06 0.08
N ARG A 90 -13.10 6.33 -0.43
CA ARG A 90 -13.88 5.34 0.32
C ARG A 90 -13.98 4.06 -0.49
N ILE A 91 -13.74 2.93 0.15
CA ILE A 91 -13.80 1.63 -0.51
C ILE A 91 -14.75 0.75 0.28
N LYS A 92 -15.58 -0.01 -0.43
CA LYS A 92 -16.22 -1.22 0.09
C LYS A 92 -15.60 -2.37 -0.68
N SER A 93 -14.88 -3.24 0.03
CA SER A 93 -14.04 -4.28 -0.57
C SER A 93 -14.81 -5.06 -1.62
N ASP A 94 -14.20 -5.28 -2.77
CA ASP A 94 -14.69 -6.16 -3.84
C ASP A 94 -15.95 -5.63 -4.54
N GLN A 95 -16.40 -4.43 -4.18
CA GLN A 95 -17.69 -3.91 -4.63
C GLN A 95 -17.58 -2.53 -5.27
N LYS A 96 -16.98 -1.57 -4.57
CA LYS A 96 -16.76 -0.24 -5.16
C LYS A 96 -15.76 0.63 -4.43
N ILE A 97 -15.13 1.47 -5.23
CA ILE A 97 -14.28 2.58 -4.82
C ILE A 97 -15.01 3.87 -5.18
N TRP A 98 -15.13 4.77 -4.20
CA TRP A 98 -15.69 6.10 -4.37
C TRP A 98 -14.60 7.12 -4.05
N ILE A 99 -14.37 8.05 -4.97
CA ILE A 99 -13.34 9.07 -4.83
C ILE A 99 -13.97 10.43 -5.10
N SER A 100 -13.80 11.35 -4.16
CA SER A 100 -14.12 12.76 -4.36
C SER A 100 -12.83 13.55 -4.44
N ILE A 101 -12.68 14.31 -5.51
CA ILE A 101 -11.49 15.11 -5.81
C ILE A 101 -11.85 16.57 -5.57
N THR A 102 -11.21 17.17 -4.57
CA THR A 102 -11.37 18.57 -4.22
C THR A 102 -10.09 19.33 -4.55
N ALA A 103 -10.21 20.47 -5.22
CA ALA A 103 -9.08 21.36 -5.51
C ALA A 103 -9.17 22.62 -4.63
N ILE A 104 -8.49 23.68 -5.05
CA ILE A 104 -8.40 25.03 -4.44
C ILE A 104 -9.65 25.38 -3.61
N ALA A 105 -9.44 25.82 -2.37
CA ALA A 105 -10.48 26.21 -1.40
C ALA A 105 -11.49 25.09 -1.02
N GLY A 106 -11.19 23.83 -1.28
CA GLY A 106 -12.03 22.69 -0.86
C GLY A 106 -13.21 22.40 -1.79
N ILE A 107 -13.24 23.02 -2.96
CA ILE A 107 -14.31 22.84 -3.95
C ILE A 107 -14.14 21.47 -4.63
N GLU A 108 -15.22 20.68 -4.69
CA GLU A 108 -15.24 19.41 -5.42
C GLU A 108 -15.19 19.69 -6.93
N VAL A 109 -14.11 19.28 -7.58
CA VAL A 109 -13.89 19.47 -9.03
C VAL A 109 -14.23 18.22 -9.82
N ALA A 110 -14.07 17.05 -9.21
CA ALA A 110 -14.39 15.78 -9.85
C ALA A 110 -14.80 14.70 -8.84
N ARG A 111 -15.50 13.69 -9.32
CA ARG A 111 -15.92 12.54 -8.54
C ARG A 111 -15.89 11.28 -9.38
N ALA A 112 -15.39 10.19 -8.81
CA ALA A 112 -15.37 8.87 -9.42
C ALA A 112 -16.14 7.86 -8.57
N LEU A 113 -16.91 7.00 -9.22
CA LEU A 113 -17.46 5.78 -8.67
C LEU A 113 -17.00 4.62 -9.56
N ILE A 114 -16.22 3.73 -8.99
CA ILE A 114 -15.58 2.62 -9.69
C ILE A 114 -16.16 1.34 -9.09
N THR A 115 -16.70 0.47 -9.95
CA THR A 115 -17.16 -0.89 -9.62
C THR A 115 -16.37 -1.90 -10.45
N PRO A 116 -16.46 -3.21 -10.18
CA PRO A 116 -15.86 -4.22 -11.05
C PRO A 116 -16.23 -4.08 -12.53
N ASP A 117 -17.46 -3.65 -12.81
CA ASP A 117 -18.00 -3.60 -14.17
C ASP A 117 -17.90 -2.22 -14.83
N SER A 118 -17.82 -1.14 -14.05
CA SER A 118 -18.03 0.21 -14.59
C SER A 118 -17.27 1.31 -13.85
N ILE A 119 -17.03 2.39 -14.56
CA ILE A 119 -16.49 3.64 -14.04
C ILE A 119 -17.48 4.75 -14.38
N LEU A 120 -17.92 5.47 -13.35
CA LEU A 120 -18.74 6.67 -13.47
C LEU A 120 -17.89 7.86 -13.01
N LEU A 121 -17.72 8.84 -13.88
CA LEU A 121 -16.98 10.07 -13.62
C LEU A 121 -17.88 11.28 -13.77
N ILE A 122 -17.73 12.22 -12.84
CA ILE A 122 -18.31 13.55 -12.91
C ILE A 122 -17.14 14.52 -12.92
N ASN A 123 -17.01 15.33 -13.96
CA ASN A 123 -16.14 16.49 -13.99
C ASN A 123 -17.00 17.74 -13.87
N ARG A 124 -16.93 18.41 -12.71
CA ARG A 124 -17.74 19.60 -12.41
C ARG A 124 -17.18 20.86 -13.04
N LEU A 125 -15.88 20.90 -13.36
CA LEU A 125 -15.27 22.04 -14.03
C LEU A 125 -15.78 22.18 -15.47
N GLN A 126 -16.03 21.04 -16.13
CA GLN A 126 -16.50 20.99 -17.52
C GLN A 126 -17.98 20.60 -17.64
N ASN A 127 -18.68 20.37 -16.51
CA ASN A 127 -20.05 19.83 -16.47
C ASN A 127 -20.23 18.52 -17.26
N VAL A 128 -19.19 17.67 -17.27
CA VAL A 128 -19.16 16.41 -18.03
C VAL A 128 -19.47 15.22 -17.13
N TYR A 129 -20.33 14.33 -17.62
CA TYR A 129 -20.69 13.07 -16.97
C TYR A 129 -20.35 11.91 -17.90
N VAL A 130 -19.59 10.93 -17.39
CA VAL A 130 -19.10 9.81 -18.19
C VAL A 130 -19.40 8.52 -17.46
N LYS A 131 -20.10 7.59 -18.12
CA LYS A 131 -20.22 6.19 -17.71
C LYS A 131 -19.54 5.32 -18.75
N LYS A 132 -18.57 4.51 -18.32
CA LYS A 132 -17.82 3.60 -19.19
C LYS A 132 -17.68 2.23 -18.51
N PRO A 133 -17.49 1.14 -19.27
CA PRO A 133 -17.07 -0.13 -18.68
C PRO A 133 -15.73 0.03 -17.96
N PHE A 134 -15.45 -0.82 -16.97
CA PHE A 134 -14.21 -0.75 -16.20
C PHE A 134 -12.96 -0.80 -17.10
N SER A 135 -13.02 -1.57 -18.19
CA SER A 135 -11.96 -1.68 -19.21
C SER A 135 -11.53 -0.35 -19.84
N TYR A 136 -12.29 0.72 -19.66
CA TYR A 136 -11.87 2.07 -20.06
C TYR A 136 -10.57 2.52 -19.36
N ILE A 137 -10.29 2.05 -18.15
CA ILE A 137 -9.04 2.37 -17.42
C ILE A 137 -7.79 1.84 -18.13
N ASN A 138 -7.95 0.79 -18.95
CA ASN A 138 -6.84 0.13 -19.64
C ASN A 138 -6.16 1.06 -20.65
N LYS A 139 -6.84 2.13 -21.09
CA LYS A 139 -6.27 3.18 -21.92
C LYS A 139 -5.16 3.97 -21.22
N PHE A 140 -5.18 4.01 -19.89
CA PHE A 140 -4.26 4.81 -19.07
C PHE A 140 -3.30 3.94 -18.25
N ALA A 141 -3.76 2.74 -17.86
CA ALA A 141 -3.03 1.84 -16.97
C ALA A 141 -2.58 0.53 -17.61
N GLY A 142 -2.91 0.27 -18.89
CA GLY A 142 -2.63 -1.01 -19.56
C GLY A 142 -3.69 -2.08 -19.30
N SER A 143 -3.61 -3.21 -20.02
CA SER A 143 -4.63 -4.28 -19.99
C SER A 143 -4.69 -5.07 -18.67
N GLN A 144 -3.64 -5.01 -17.86
CA GLN A 144 -3.50 -5.66 -16.56
C GLN A 144 -4.23 -4.94 -15.41
N ALA A 145 -4.77 -3.75 -15.68
CA ALA A 145 -5.60 -3.05 -14.72
C ALA A 145 -6.95 -3.76 -14.58
N THR A 146 -7.15 -4.46 -13.47
CA THR A 146 -8.46 -4.97 -13.02
C THR A 146 -8.95 -4.15 -11.83
N TYR A 147 -10.21 -4.32 -11.42
CA TYR A 147 -10.72 -3.69 -10.20
C TYR A 147 -9.89 -4.11 -8.98
N LYS A 148 -9.51 -5.39 -8.92
CA LYS A 148 -8.68 -5.94 -7.84
C LYS A 148 -7.27 -5.38 -7.85
N THR A 149 -6.67 -5.18 -9.02
CA THR A 149 -5.41 -4.46 -9.16
C THR A 149 -5.55 -3.07 -8.56
N LEU A 150 -6.55 -2.28 -8.99
CA LEU A 150 -6.73 -0.91 -8.50
C LEU A 150 -6.98 -0.84 -6.99
N GLU A 151 -7.86 -1.69 -6.47
CA GLU A 151 -8.16 -1.76 -5.03
C GLU A 151 -6.90 -2.11 -4.22
N SER A 152 -6.11 -3.07 -4.69
CA SER A 152 -4.87 -3.50 -4.04
C SER A 152 -3.84 -2.38 -4.02
N LEU A 153 -3.66 -1.68 -5.15
CA LEU A 153 -2.72 -0.57 -5.24
C LEU A 153 -3.10 0.59 -4.33
N ILE A 154 -4.38 0.95 -4.22
CA ILE A 154 -4.81 2.05 -3.33
C ILE A 154 -4.56 1.72 -1.85
N ILE A 155 -4.66 0.45 -1.47
CA ILE A 155 -4.47 -0.03 -0.09
C ILE A 155 -3.00 -0.34 0.22
N GLY A 156 -2.15 -0.46 -0.79
CA GLY A 156 -0.78 -0.92 -0.64
C GLY A 156 -0.64 -2.44 -0.46
N ASN A 157 -1.61 -3.21 -0.98
CA ASN A 157 -1.53 -4.66 -1.03
C ASN A 157 -0.85 -5.12 -2.33
N ALA A 158 -0.29 -6.33 -2.31
CA ALA A 158 0.18 -6.99 -3.51
C ALA A 158 -1.01 -7.36 -4.41
N ILE A 159 -0.78 -7.29 -5.72
CA ILE A 159 -1.77 -7.73 -6.71
C ILE A 159 -1.95 -9.25 -6.56
N PRO A 160 -3.16 -9.74 -6.24
CA PRO A 160 -3.39 -11.15 -5.90
C PRO A 160 -2.87 -12.14 -6.94
N GLU A 161 -3.04 -11.80 -8.22
CA GLU A 161 -2.65 -12.61 -9.36
C GLU A 161 -1.12 -12.81 -9.47
N LEU A 162 -0.33 -11.90 -8.90
CA LEU A 162 1.14 -12.00 -8.88
C LEU A 162 1.66 -12.86 -7.72
N VAL A 163 0.82 -13.16 -6.73
CA VAL A 163 1.16 -14.01 -5.57
C VAL A 163 0.65 -15.43 -5.82
N SER A 164 1.21 -16.06 -6.87
CA SER A 164 0.82 -17.38 -7.36
C SER A 164 1.95 -18.39 -7.28
N GLU A 165 1.62 -19.67 -7.44
CA GLU A 165 2.63 -20.75 -7.48
C GLU A 165 3.50 -20.69 -8.74
N ASN A 166 3.07 -19.97 -9.78
CA ASN A 166 3.84 -19.75 -11.00
C ASN A 166 4.88 -18.63 -10.85
N SER A 167 4.84 -17.88 -9.75
CA SER A 167 5.81 -16.81 -9.46
C SER A 167 7.11 -17.41 -8.93
N ASP A 168 8.25 -16.92 -9.38
CA ASP A 168 9.54 -17.19 -8.75
C ASP A 168 9.63 -16.44 -7.41
N VAL A 169 10.19 -17.09 -6.40
CA VAL A 169 10.38 -16.52 -5.06
C VAL A 169 11.86 -16.54 -4.72
N ARG A 170 12.41 -15.37 -4.39
CA ARG A 170 13.80 -15.21 -3.96
C ARG A 170 13.87 -14.37 -2.69
N GLU A 171 14.86 -14.62 -1.85
CA GLU A 171 15.19 -13.73 -0.74
C GLU A 171 16.34 -12.82 -1.18
N GLU A 172 16.18 -11.52 -0.96
CA GLU A 172 17.16 -10.51 -1.38
C GLU A 172 17.16 -9.39 -0.33
N ASN A 173 18.33 -9.01 0.17
CA ASN A 173 18.52 -7.90 1.12
C ASN A 173 17.59 -7.92 2.36
N GLY A 174 17.32 -9.11 2.91
CA GLY A 174 16.42 -9.28 4.07
C GLY A 174 14.92 -9.15 3.76
N GLY A 175 14.57 -8.94 2.49
CA GLY A 175 13.21 -8.95 1.96
C GLY A 175 12.91 -10.20 1.12
N THR A 176 11.79 -10.15 0.41
CA THR A 176 11.37 -11.21 -0.52
C THR A 176 11.03 -10.61 -1.86
N VAL A 177 11.49 -11.24 -2.94
CA VAL A 177 11.21 -10.82 -4.30
C VAL A 177 10.35 -11.88 -4.97
N LEU A 178 9.20 -11.45 -5.48
CA LEU A 178 8.39 -12.23 -6.41
C LEU A 178 8.64 -11.74 -7.83
N SER A 179 8.83 -12.65 -8.78
CA SER A 179 8.98 -12.29 -10.19
C SER A 179 8.36 -13.35 -11.09
N GLY A 180 8.05 -12.99 -12.34
CA GLY A 180 7.56 -13.94 -13.32
C GLY A 180 6.83 -13.24 -14.47
N ASN A 181 6.02 -14.01 -15.18
CA ASN A 181 5.15 -13.51 -16.22
C ASN A 181 3.69 -13.59 -15.78
N PHE A 182 2.93 -12.55 -16.07
CA PHE A 182 1.48 -12.50 -15.88
C PHE A 182 0.84 -11.95 -17.14
N SER A 183 0.20 -12.82 -17.92
CA SER A 183 -0.22 -12.50 -19.29
C SER A 183 0.98 -11.96 -20.09
N ASP A 184 0.83 -10.83 -20.78
CA ASP A 184 1.90 -10.18 -21.56
C ASP A 184 2.89 -9.35 -20.71
N PHE A 185 2.78 -9.37 -19.38
CA PHE A 185 3.62 -8.56 -18.49
C PHE A 185 4.68 -9.39 -17.78
N VAL A 186 5.91 -8.90 -17.81
CA VAL A 186 6.95 -9.30 -16.85
C VAL A 186 6.74 -8.50 -15.57
N PHE A 187 6.65 -9.19 -14.44
CA PHE A 187 6.48 -8.56 -13.13
C PHE A 187 7.66 -8.78 -12.20
N LYS A 188 7.88 -7.79 -11.32
CA LYS A 188 8.76 -7.89 -10.14
C LYS A 188 8.09 -7.16 -8.97
N VAL A 189 7.88 -7.86 -7.87
CA VAL A 189 7.36 -7.32 -6.61
C VAL A 189 8.42 -7.50 -5.52
N ILE A 190 8.80 -6.43 -4.86
CA ILE A 190 9.76 -6.43 -3.75
C ILE A 190 8.98 -6.23 -2.46
N PHE A 191 9.09 -7.20 -1.56
CA PHE A 191 8.48 -7.19 -0.25
C PHE A 191 9.51 -6.86 0.82
N GLY A 192 9.11 -6.02 1.78
CA GLY A 192 9.89 -5.77 3.00
C GLY A 192 9.93 -6.99 3.94
N PRO A 193 10.67 -6.90 5.06
CA PRO A 193 10.73 -7.95 6.07
C PRO A 193 9.37 -8.31 6.69
N ASP A 194 8.41 -7.38 6.66
CA ASP A 194 7.03 -7.55 7.11
C ASP A 194 6.12 -8.19 6.04
N LEU A 195 6.71 -8.59 4.91
CA LEU A 195 6.03 -9.17 3.76
C LEU A 195 4.97 -8.23 3.15
N ARG A 196 5.12 -6.91 3.31
CA ARG A 196 4.33 -5.91 2.58
C ARG A 196 5.06 -5.48 1.31
N PRO A 197 4.35 -5.20 0.22
CA PRO A 197 5.01 -4.78 -1.02
C PRO A 197 5.56 -3.37 -0.87
N ASN A 198 6.89 -3.23 -0.96
CA ASN A 198 7.55 -1.93 -1.03
C ASN A 198 7.56 -1.42 -2.48
N GLN A 199 7.65 -2.33 -3.45
CA GLN A 199 7.67 -1.97 -4.85
C GLN A 199 6.97 -3.03 -5.71
N THR A 200 6.19 -2.59 -6.69
CA THR A 200 5.61 -3.43 -7.74
C THR A 200 5.97 -2.84 -9.10
N ASN A 201 6.54 -3.65 -9.98
CA ASN A 201 6.86 -3.29 -11.36
C ASN A 201 6.17 -4.27 -12.30
N LEU A 202 5.46 -3.75 -13.29
CA LEU A 202 4.88 -4.48 -14.41
C LEU A 202 5.41 -3.85 -15.70
N SER A 203 5.88 -4.68 -16.63
CA SER A 203 6.39 -4.21 -17.91
C SER A 203 5.93 -5.13 -19.03
N ASN A 204 5.32 -4.54 -20.06
CA ASN A 204 5.06 -5.17 -21.33
C ASN A 204 5.84 -4.38 -22.40
N GLN A 205 7.04 -4.87 -22.71
CA GLN A 205 7.94 -4.21 -23.66
C GLN A 205 7.34 -4.19 -25.08
N GLY A 206 6.66 -5.25 -25.50
CA GLY A 206 6.04 -5.35 -26.83
C GLY A 206 4.95 -4.30 -27.06
N ALA A 207 4.21 -3.92 -26.01
CA ALA A 207 3.20 -2.88 -26.06
C ALA A 207 3.71 -1.49 -25.64
N GLY A 208 4.98 -1.36 -25.25
CA GLY A 208 5.55 -0.13 -24.69
C GLY A 208 4.81 0.33 -23.42
N GLN A 209 4.49 -0.61 -22.52
CA GLN A 209 3.71 -0.35 -21.31
C GLN A 209 4.52 -0.65 -20.05
N THR A 210 4.52 0.27 -19.10
CA THR A 210 5.08 0.04 -17.77
C THR A 210 4.16 0.59 -16.69
N LEU A 211 4.11 -0.10 -15.55
CA LEU A 211 3.49 0.37 -14.32
C LEU A 211 4.47 0.12 -13.18
N GLN A 212 4.81 1.17 -12.45
CA GLN A 212 5.63 1.08 -11.25
C GLN A 212 4.88 1.71 -10.08
N VAL A 213 4.85 0.99 -8.97
CA VAL A 213 4.26 1.44 -7.71
C VAL A 213 5.30 1.29 -6.62
N ALA A 214 5.57 2.36 -5.87
CA ALA A 214 6.41 2.33 -4.68
C ALA A 214 5.57 2.73 -3.48
N ASN A 215 5.57 1.88 -2.45
CA ASN A 215 4.90 2.12 -1.18
C ASN A 215 5.97 2.50 -0.15
N SER A 216 5.91 3.72 0.36
CA SER A 216 6.84 4.24 1.38
C SER A 216 6.10 4.63 2.66
N ALA A 217 6.87 4.78 3.74
CA ALA A 217 6.40 5.30 5.03
C ALA A 217 5.11 4.61 5.54
N PHE A 218 5.20 3.37 6.01
CA PHE A 218 4.04 2.67 6.57
C PHE A 218 3.61 3.26 7.92
N ILE A 219 2.31 3.45 8.09
CA ILE A 219 1.69 3.91 9.33
C ILE A 219 0.76 2.86 9.91
N GLN A 220 0.71 2.80 11.24
CA GLN A 220 -0.32 2.05 11.95
C GLN A 220 -1.58 2.91 12.07
N ALA A 221 -2.70 2.39 11.59
CA ALA A 221 -3.99 3.02 11.70
C ALA A 221 -4.99 2.03 12.27
N GLY A 222 -5.20 2.13 13.58
CA GLY A 222 -5.91 1.12 14.35
C GLY A 222 -5.06 -0.13 14.42
N ASN A 223 -5.62 -1.28 14.03
CA ASN A 223 -4.91 -2.56 14.01
C ASN A 223 -4.30 -2.92 12.64
N LYS A 224 -4.24 -1.95 11.71
CA LYS A 224 -3.77 -2.18 10.33
C LYS A 224 -2.54 -1.34 10.06
N VAL A 225 -1.63 -1.89 9.27
CA VAL A 225 -0.48 -1.17 8.74
C VAL A 225 -0.77 -0.89 7.27
N ILE A 226 -0.69 0.37 6.87
CA ILE A 226 -0.91 0.81 5.48
C ILE A 226 0.19 1.78 5.08
N PRO A 227 0.55 1.89 3.80
CA PRO A 227 1.46 2.94 3.36
C PRO A 227 0.82 4.31 3.58
N SER A 228 1.59 5.28 4.07
CA SER A 228 1.16 6.69 4.07
C SER A 228 1.58 7.43 2.80
N GLU A 229 2.44 6.82 1.98
CA GLU A 229 2.90 7.35 0.71
C GLU A 229 2.87 6.26 -0.36
N ILE A 230 2.23 6.55 -1.48
CA ILE A 230 2.18 5.69 -2.66
C ILE A 230 2.56 6.52 -3.88
N ASP A 231 3.68 6.16 -4.51
CA ASP A 231 4.10 6.72 -5.79
C ASP A 231 3.73 5.76 -6.91
N LEU A 232 3.00 6.26 -7.92
CA LEU A 232 2.58 5.47 -9.07
C LEU A 232 3.00 6.16 -10.37
N SER A 233 3.73 5.43 -11.20
CA SER A 233 4.10 5.87 -12.55
C SER A 233 3.61 4.85 -13.57
N SER A 234 2.97 5.34 -14.64
CA SER A 234 2.48 4.52 -15.76
C SER A 234 2.96 5.10 -17.08
N MET A 235 3.36 4.24 -18.00
CA MET A 235 3.72 4.61 -19.38
C MET A 235 2.94 3.72 -20.34
N VAL A 236 2.37 4.31 -21.40
CA VAL A 236 1.69 3.57 -22.47
C VAL A 236 2.04 4.22 -23.81
N LYS A 237 2.77 3.51 -24.69
CA LYS A 237 3.13 3.97 -26.06
C LYS A 237 3.64 5.42 -26.07
N ASP A 238 4.68 5.67 -25.28
CA ASP A 238 5.37 6.96 -25.07
C ASP A 238 4.58 8.05 -24.34
N LYS A 239 3.30 7.85 -24.03
CA LYS A 239 2.55 8.74 -23.13
C LYS A 239 2.87 8.37 -21.68
N LYS A 240 3.57 9.28 -20.99
CA LYS A 240 3.87 9.17 -19.56
C LYS A 240 2.73 9.76 -18.74
N TYR A 241 2.15 8.96 -17.86
CA TYR A 241 1.18 9.38 -16.85
C TYR A 241 1.85 9.29 -15.48
N TRP A 242 2.09 10.46 -14.88
CA TRP A 242 2.75 10.57 -13.59
C TRP A 242 1.71 10.88 -12.51
N LEU A 243 1.44 9.92 -11.63
CA LEU A 243 0.72 10.14 -10.37
C LEU A 243 1.78 10.29 -9.27
N ILE A 244 2.38 11.48 -9.19
CA ILE A 244 3.50 11.76 -8.28
C ILE A 244 2.93 12.02 -6.89
N CYS A 245 3.26 11.13 -5.95
CA CYS A 245 3.01 11.26 -4.52
C CYS A 245 1.53 11.34 -4.14
N ILE A 246 0.93 10.19 -3.83
CA ILE A 246 -0.28 10.11 -3.03
C ILE A 246 0.14 10.03 -1.56
N THR A 247 0.12 11.16 -0.85
CA THR A 247 0.27 11.16 0.61
C THR A 247 -1.07 10.86 1.25
N LEU A 248 -1.28 9.62 1.69
CA LEU A 248 -2.45 9.17 2.43
C LEU A 248 -2.36 9.61 3.89
N LYS A 249 -3.13 10.63 4.27
CA LYS A 249 -3.47 10.92 5.67
C LYS A 249 -4.76 10.19 6.02
N MET A 250 -4.64 9.00 6.60
CA MET A 250 -5.81 8.24 7.03
C MET A 250 -6.36 8.78 8.35
N THR A 251 -7.68 8.95 8.40
CA THR A 251 -8.42 9.19 9.64
C THR A 251 -9.43 8.08 9.79
N LEU A 252 -9.30 7.27 10.85
CA LEU A 252 -10.28 6.24 11.16
C LEU A 252 -11.58 6.91 11.60
N ILE A 253 -12.60 6.88 10.73
CA ILE A 253 -13.94 7.30 11.10
C ILE A 253 -14.68 6.07 11.63
N SER A 254 -15.10 6.11 12.89
CA SER A 254 -15.87 5.04 13.54
C SER A 254 -17.17 4.72 12.78
N ARG A 255 -17.67 3.49 12.96
CA ARG A 255 -18.80 2.87 12.21
C ARG A 255 -20.06 3.73 12.06
N LEU A 256 -20.28 4.76 12.88
CA LEU A 256 -21.54 5.53 12.89
C LEU A 256 -21.73 6.47 11.68
N ILE A 257 -20.67 6.97 11.03
CA ILE A 257 -20.81 8.00 9.98
C ILE A 257 -20.90 7.39 8.55
N PHE A 258 -20.52 6.11 8.39
CA PHE A 258 -20.36 5.51 7.05
C PHE A 258 -21.70 5.24 6.33
N ARG A 259 -22.78 4.93 7.06
CA ARG A 259 -24.09 4.60 6.46
C ARG A 259 -24.71 5.77 5.68
N SER A 260 -24.55 7.02 6.15
CA SER A 260 -25.18 8.19 5.53
C SER A 260 -24.47 8.67 4.26
N ALA A 261 -23.15 8.48 4.17
CA ALA A 261 -22.36 8.96 3.04
C ALA A 261 -22.43 8.02 1.81
N PHE A 262 -22.62 6.72 2.03
CA PHE A 262 -22.76 5.73 0.95
C PHE A 262 -24.18 5.74 0.33
N ARG A 263 -25.22 6.02 1.13
CA ARG A 263 -26.59 6.29 0.64
C ARG A 263 -26.65 7.53 -0.25
N ARG A 264 -25.80 8.54 -0.04
CA ARG A 264 -25.68 9.67 -0.98
C ARG A 264 -25.03 9.28 -2.32
N GLY A 265 -24.22 8.21 -2.35
CA GLY A 265 -23.67 7.65 -3.58
C GLY A 265 -24.67 6.84 -4.42
N THR A 266 -25.73 6.27 -3.83
CA THR A 266 -26.81 5.62 -4.60
C THR A 266 -27.71 6.64 -5.31
N GLY A 267 -27.82 7.86 -4.77
CA GLY A 267 -28.47 8.98 -5.46
C GLY A 267 -27.76 9.41 -6.75
N LEU A 268 -26.47 9.07 -6.93
CA LEU A 268 -25.78 9.29 -8.19
C LEU A 268 -26.26 8.33 -9.28
N GLN A 269 -26.49 7.05 -8.95
CA GLN A 269 -27.08 6.10 -9.89
C GLN A 269 -28.49 6.54 -10.28
N SER A 270 -29.34 6.94 -9.32
CA SER A 270 -30.71 7.41 -9.63
C SER A 270 -30.73 8.70 -10.47
N LYS A 271 -29.90 9.70 -10.12
CA LYS A 271 -29.81 10.95 -10.90
C LYS A 271 -29.21 10.74 -12.30
N LEU A 272 -28.32 9.77 -12.47
CA LEU A 272 -27.78 9.43 -13.79
C LEU A 272 -28.79 8.66 -14.64
N THR A 273 -29.67 7.85 -14.03
CA THR A 273 -30.80 7.24 -14.74
C THR A 273 -31.81 8.32 -15.17
N GLU A 274 -32.14 9.28 -14.31
CA GLU A 274 -33.01 10.41 -14.66
C GLU A 274 -32.41 11.32 -15.74
N MET A 275 -31.13 11.66 -15.66
CA MET A 275 -30.46 12.48 -16.69
C MET A 275 -30.27 11.73 -18.02
N TYR A 276 -30.02 10.42 -18.00
CA TYR A 276 -29.92 9.62 -19.23
C TYR A 276 -31.27 9.52 -19.96
N ILE A 277 -32.38 9.47 -19.22
CA ILE A 277 -33.74 9.51 -19.79
C ILE A 277 -34.02 10.89 -20.40
N ILE A 278 -33.64 11.99 -19.75
CA ILE A 278 -33.82 13.36 -20.27
C ILE A 278 -33.01 13.57 -21.57
N GLN A 279 -31.85 12.94 -21.71
CA GLN A 279 -30.99 13.07 -22.89
C GLN A 279 -31.40 12.18 -24.08
N GLN A 280 -32.39 11.30 -23.91
CA GLN A 280 -33.07 10.58 -25.00
C GLN A 280 -34.46 11.16 -25.32
N ALA A 281 -34.90 12.17 -24.57
CA ALA A 281 -36.17 12.87 -24.77
C ALA A 281 -36.01 14.25 -25.45
N ILE A 282 -34.80 14.55 -25.95
CA ILE A 282 -34.45 15.69 -26.80
C ILE A 282 -33.76 15.12 -28.04
#